data_AF-A0A1F7FGM4-F1
#
_entry.id   AF-A0A1F7FGM4-F1
#
_cell.length_a   1.000
_cell.length_b   1.000
_cell.length_c   1.000
_cell.angle_alpha   90.00
_cell.angle_beta   90.00
_cell.angle_gamma   90.00
#
_symmetry.space_group_name_H-M   'P 1'
#
loop_
_entity.id
_entity.type
_entity.pdbx_description
1 polymer ?
#
loop_
_entity_poly.entity_id
_entity_poly.type
_entity_poly.pdbx_seq_one_letter_code
_entity_poly.pdbx_strand_id
1 'polypeptide(L)'
;MAIFKANRGNLLQHWVLCELLTMLKSEFGEKAHLHYIDAYAMAPFSLPEAGGYKSSSHADFEKVRKVLPGRQSLYEFTWQKLSGRSGLPYPSSTVFVATLWQGALSMHLCEIDPAKATDIHAFLALLGKKETIQESEVSQRDWRQGLVLKPADICLIQFDPNRFECNQQTGNDGFTMYPADLDRITGWLNRYATPCVIQLSSYSANNNNSVERIEDTILQKMTPAGFKLLSTVTADGNMASFIIYRGFECKIKDLKTCFNNWLKHHVT
;
A
#
# COMPACT_ATOMS: atom_id res chain seq x y z
N MET A 1 -12.06 -17.40 -3.35
CA MET A 1 -10.68 -16.87 -3.26
C MET A 1 -10.58 -15.68 -4.19
N ALA A 2 -10.09 -14.55 -3.71
CA ALA A 2 -9.99 -13.34 -4.52
C ALA A 2 -8.97 -13.48 -5.67
N ILE A 3 -9.17 -12.69 -6.72
CA ILE A 3 -8.33 -12.68 -7.93
C ILE A 3 -7.60 -11.34 -8.03
N PHE A 4 -6.35 -11.37 -8.51
CA PHE A 4 -5.56 -10.19 -8.81
C PHE A 4 -4.76 -10.35 -10.11
N LYS A 5 -4.26 -9.23 -10.64
CA LYS A 5 -3.56 -9.18 -11.95
C LYS A 5 -2.16 -9.81 -11.94
N ALA A 6 -1.55 -9.97 -10.77
CA ALA A 6 -0.21 -10.54 -10.62
C ALA A 6 0.82 -9.88 -11.55
N ASN A 7 1.07 -8.58 -11.34
CA ASN A 7 1.95 -7.79 -12.21
C ASN A 7 3.05 -7.06 -11.43
N ARG A 8 3.95 -6.37 -12.16
CA ARG A 8 5.05 -5.60 -11.56
C ARG A 8 4.57 -4.49 -10.63
N GLY A 9 3.38 -3.95 -10.88
CA GLY A 9 2.72 -3.00 -10.00
C GLY A 9 2.48 -3.55 -8.59
N ASN A 10 1.98 -4.78 -8.49
CA ASN A 10 1.81 -5.47 -7.21
C ASN A 10 3.14 -5.71 -6.50
N LEU A 11 4.22 -6.02 -7.24
CA LEU A 11 5.56 -6.14 -6.65
C LEU A 11 6.03 -4.81 -6.08
N LEU A 12 5.89 -3.73 -6.84
CA LEU A 12 6.31 -2.38 -6.45
C LEU A 12 5.60 -1.93 -5.17
N GLN A 13 4.28 -2.02 -5.13
CA GLN A 13 3.48 -1.59 -4.00
C GLN A 13 3.88 -2.27 -2.70
N HIS A 14 3.95 -3.61 -2.69
CA HIS A 14 4.24 -4.35 -1.47
C HIS A 14 5.73 -4.35 -1.10
N TRP A 15 6.63 -4.27 -2.08
CA TRP A 15 8.05 -4.06 -1.81
C TRP A 15 8.28 -2.73 -1.11
N VAL A 16 7.70 -1.64 -1.64
CA VAL A 16 7.79 -0.30 -1.04
C VAL A 16 7.18 -0.30 0.37
N LEU A 17 6.02 -0.93 0.56
CA LEU A 17 5.40 -1.07 1.89
C LEU A 17 6.35 -1.72 2.91
N CYS A 18 7.04 -2.80 2.53
CA CYS A 18 7.99 -3.47 3.42
C CYS A 18 9.19 -2.59 3.80
N GLU A 19 9.71 -1.81 2.85
CA GLU A 19 10.78 -0.84 3.12
C GLU A 19 10.30 0.30 4.02
N LEU A 20 9.07 0.80 3.83
CA LEU A 20 8.46 1.81 4.71
C LEU A 20 8.32 1.28 6.13
N LEU A 21 7.82 0.06 6.32
CA LEU A 21 7.71 -0.53 7.65
C LEU A 21 9.08 -0.68 8.33
N THR A 22 10.13 -1.01 7.56
CA THR A 22 11.51 -1.07 8.09
C THR A 22 12.00 0.30 8.53
N MET A 23 11.77 1.32 7.70
CA MET A 23 12.12 2.71 8.02
C MET A 23 11.37 3.20 9.26
N LEU A 24 10.05 3.00 9.33
CA LEU A 24 9.24 3.43 10.46
C LEU A 24 9.67 2.79 11.77
N LYS A 25 10.05 1.51 11.75
CA LYS A 25 10.64 0.85 12.94
C LYS A 25 11.96 1.45 13.36
N SER A 26 12.81 1.84 12.41
CA SER A 26 14.09 2.48 12.73
C SER A 26 13.90 3.87 13.32
N GLU A 27 12.87 4.60 12.89
CA GLU A 27 12.60 5.97 13.32
C GLU A 27 11.85 6.02 14.66
N PHE A 28 10.81 5.22 14.82
CA PHE A 28 9.92 5.25 16.00
C PHE A 28 10.21 4.14 17.01
N GLY A 29 11.01 3.14 16.64
CA GLY A 29 11.33 1.96 17.46
C GLY A 29 10.38 0.77 17.21
N GLU A 30 10.87 -0.44 17.50
CA GLU A 30 10.14 -1.69 17.23
C GLU A 30 8.86 -1.87 18.08
N LYS A 31 8.77 -1.17 19.20
CA LYS A 31 7.64 -1.21 20.13
C LYS A 31 6.60 -0.12 19.90
N ALA A 32 6.85 0.80 18.96
CA ALA A 32 5.94 1.90 18.67
C ALA A 32 4.55 1.38 18.26
N HIS A 33 3.54 2.16 18.62
CA HIS A 33 2.18 1.93 18.19
C HIS A 33 1.98 2.49 16.77
N LEU A 34 1.67 1.59 15.84
CA LEU A 34 1.30 1.92 14.47
C LEU A 34 -0.22 1.94 14.32
N HIS A 35 -0.77 3.06 13.85
CA HIS A 35 -2.12 3.11 13.27
C HIS A 35 -2.04 2.94 11.76
N TYR A 36 -2.43 1.76 11.27
CA TYR A 36 -2.45 1.43 9.86
C TYR A 36 -3.85 1.62 9.28
N ILE A 37 -3.94 2.35 8.17
CA ILE A 37 -5.17 2.54 7.42
C ILE A 37 -4.96 2.02 6.00
N ASP A 38 -5.83 1.12 5.54
CA ASP A 38 -5.86 0.70 4.15
C ASP A 38 -7.20 1.11 3.52
N ALA A 39 -7.16 2.07 2.61
CA ALA A 39 -8.36 2.59 1.94
C ALA A 39 -8.93 1.61 0.91
N TYR A 40 -8.16 0.59 0.52
CA TYR A 40 -8.48 -0.41 -0.49
C TYR A 40 -7.99 -1.79 -0.03
N ALA A 41 -8.48 -2.26 1.12
CA ALA A 41 -7.87 -3.37 1.87
C ALA A 41 -7.82 -4.70 1.10
N MET A 42 -8.81 -4.96 0.22
CA MET A 42 -8.91 -6.18 -0.58
C MET A 42 -8.96 -7.45 0.30
N ALA A 43 -9.16 -8.61 -0.34
CA ALA A 43 -9.10 -9.87 0.41
C ALA A 43 -7.68 -10.10 0.97
N PRO A 44 -7.53 -10.71 2.16
CA PRO A 44 -6.22 -10.95 2.78
C PRO A 44 -5.24 -11.68 1.86
N PHE A 45 -5.74 -12.65 1.09
CA PHE A 45 -4.97 -13.44 0.15
C PHE A 45 -5.68 -13.55 -1.20
N SER A 46 -4.90 -13.57 -2.28
CA SER A 46 -5.40 -13.65 -3.65
C SER A 46 -4.62 -14.63 -4.53
N LEU A 47 -5.27 -15.11 -5.59
CA LEU A 47 -4.64 -15.91 -6.64
C LEU A 47 -4.60 -15.14 -7.96
N PRO A 48 -3.59 -15.39 -8.81
CA PRO A 48 -3.57 -14.84 -10.15
C PRO A 48 -4.82 -15.31 -10.95
N GLU A 49 -5.29 -14.47 -11.86
CA GLU A 49 -6.38 -14.81 -12.76
C GLU A 49 -6.08 -16.06 -13.61
N ALA A 50 -7.06 -16.97 -13.71
CA ALA A 50 -6.93 -18.18 -14.51
C ALA A 50 -6.80 -17.83 -15.99
N GLY A 51 -5.75 -18.34 -16.65
CA GLY A 51 -5.45 -18.03 -18.06
C GLY A 51 -4.34 -17.00 -18.27
N GLY A 52 -3.95 -16.27 -17.21
CA GLY A 52 -2.79 -15.37 -17.19
C GLY A 52 -2.90 -14.15 -18.09
N TYR A 53 -2.51 -12.98 -17.58
CA TYR A 53 -2.27 -11.83 -18.44
C TYR A 53 -0.99 -12.07 -19.25
N LYS A 54 -1.10 -12.09 -20.59
CA LYS A 54 0.07 -12.19 -21.49
C LYS A 54 0.80 -10.83 -21.60
N SER A 55 1.24 -10.28 -20.48
CA SER A 55 2.05 -9.05 -20.44
C SER A 55 3.45 -9.35 -19.88
N SER A 56 4.44 -8.55 -20.29
CA SER A 56 5.79 -8.60 -19.70
C SER A 56 5.75 -8.40 -18.18
N SER A 57 4.89 -7.49 -17.71
CA SER A 57 4.68 -7.21 -16.29
C SER A 57 4.19 -8.42 -15.49
N HIS A 58 3.36 -9.29 -16.09
CA HIS A 58 2.95 -10.55 -15.47
C HIS A 58 4.10 -11.58 -15.46
N ALA A 59 4.87 -11.65 -16.55
CA ALA A 59 6.04 -12.53 -16.62
C ALA A 59 7.08 -12.19 -15.53
N ASP A 60 7.30 -10.91 -15.24
CA ASP A 60 8.21 -10.49 -14.16
C ASP A 60 7.72 -10.89 -12.78
N PHE A 61 6.41 -10.72 -12.52
CA PHE A 61 5.80 -11.20 -11.28
C PHE A 61 6.03 -12.70 -11.10
N GLU A 62 5.79 -13.49 -12.15
CA GLU A 62 5.99 -14.93 -12.15
C GLU A 62 7.46 -15.32 -11.94
N LYS A 63 8.41 -14.60 -12.53
CA LYS A 63 9.85 -14.83 -12.31
C LYS A 63 10.23 -14.63 -10.85
N VAL A 64 9.85 -13.49 -10.25
CA VAL A 64 10.12 -13.19 -8.84
C VAL A 64 9.50 -14.26 -7.93
N ARG A 65 8.22 -14.58 -8.16
CA ARG A 65 7.47 -15.57 -7.37
C ARG A 65 8.13 -16.94 -7.34
N LYS A 66 8.66 -17.40 -8.48
CA LYS A 66 9.23 -18.75 -8.63
C LYS A 66 10.57 -18.94 -7.94
N VAL A 67 11.27 -17.85 -7.61
CA VAL A 67 12.60 -17.90 -7.01
C VAL A 67 12.62 -17.52 -5.53
N LEU A 68 11.46 -17.44 -4.87
CA LEU A 68 11.37 -17.04 -3.46
C LEU A 68 12.06 -18.07 -2.52
N PRO A 69 12.87 -17.62 -1.54
CA PRO A 69 13.29 -16.24 -1.32
C PRO A 69 14.52 -15.98 -2.21
N GLY A 70 14.41 -15.07 -3.18
CA GLY A 70 15.44 -14.86 -4.19
C GLY A 70 16.65 -14.16 -3.58
N ARG A 71 16.60 -12.83 -3.52
CA ARG A 71 17.68 -12.00 -2.96
C ARG A 71 17.51 -11.66 -1.49
N GLN A 72 16.62 -12.37 -0.81
CA GLN A 72 16.51 -12.27 0.64
C GLN A 72 16.13 -10.85 1.11
N SER A 73 15.41 -10.07 0.28
CA SER A 73 14.78 -8.85 0.80
C SER A 73 13.73 -9.21 1.85
N LEU A 74 13.44 -8.27 2.77
CA LEU A 74 12.42 -8.47 3.78
C LEU A 74 11.07 -8.81 3.15
N TYR A 75 10.74 -8.16 2.02
CA TYR A 75 9.56 -8.42 1.22
C TYR A 75 9.50 -9.89 0.75
N GLU A 76 10.55 -10.40 0.12
CA GLU A 76 10.57 -11.77 -0.41
C GLU A 76 10.51 -12.83 0.69
N PHE A 77 11.26 -12.65 1.78
CA PHE A 77 11.20 -13.56 2.93
C PHE A 77 9.82 -13.60 3.54
N THR A 78 9.20 -12.44 3.70
CA THR A 78 7.87 -12.32 4.30
C THR A 78 6.84 -12.93 3.37
N TRP A 79 6.93 -12.66 2.07
CA TRP A 79 6.07 -13.28 1.06
C TRP A 79 6.20 -14.80 1.10
N GLN A 80 7.42 -15.34 1.08
CA GLN A 80 7.63 -16.79 1.15
C GLN A 80 7.09 -17.40 2.44
N LYS A 81 7.22 -16.70 3.58
CA LYS A 81 6.71 -17.17 4.88
C LYS A 81 5.17 -17.17 4.92
N LEU A 82 4.54 -16.17 4.30
CA LEU A 82 3.09 -16.00 4.28
C LEU A 82 2.40 -16.89 3.26
N SER A 83 3.11 -17.26 2.21
CA SER A 83 2.61 -18.11 1.14
C SER A 83 3.14 -19.54 1.26
N GLY A 84 2.49 -20.49 0.58
CA GLY A 84 2.98 -21.86 0.50
C GLY A 84 4.20 -22.02 -0.42
N ARG A 85 4.61 -23.27 -0.64
CA ARG A 85 5.60 -23.62 -1.68
C ARG A 85 5.08 -23.10 -3.02
N SER A 86 5.83 -22.19 -3.65
CA SER A 86 5.50 -21.42 -4.88
C SER A 86 5.05 -19.96 -4.68
N GLY A 87 5.04 -19.41 -3.47
CA GLY A 87 4.69 -17.98 -3.31
C GLY A 87 3.22 -17.67 -3.57
N LEU A 88 2.35 -18.68 -3.48
CA LEU A 88 0.89 -18.52 -3.52
C LEU A 88 0.24 -19.14 -2.28
N PRO A 89 -0.93 -18.62 -1.85
CA PRO A 89 -1.60 -17.42 -2.37
C PRO A 89 -0.83 -16.13 -2.06
N TYR A 90 -1.04 -15.07 -2.84
CA TYR A 90 -0.33 -13.79 -2.70
C TYR A 90 -0.94 -12.95 -1.57
N PRO A 91 -0.15 -12.52 -0.58
CA PRO A 91 -0.63 -11.70 0.54
C PRO A 91 -0.93 -10.26 0.12
N SER A 92 -1.98 -9.68 0.70
CA SER A 92 -2.30 -8.25 0.62
C SER A 92 -1.40 -7.42 1.54
N SER A 93 -1.43 -6.09 1.37
CA SER A 93 -0.77 -5.13 2.26
C SER A 93 -1.09 -5.34 3.73
N THR A 94 -2.37 -5.57 4.05
CA THR A 94 -2.82 -5.83 5.43
C THR A 94 -2.08 -7.03 6.05
N VAL A 95 -1.90 -8.11 5.28
CA VAL A 95 -1.18 -9.30 5.76
C VAL A 95 0.30 -9.00 5.95
N PHE A 96 0.93 -8.24 5.05
CA PHE A 96 2.32 -7.80 5.23
C PHE A 96 2.49 -6.96 6.51
N VAL A 97 1.64 -5.95 6.72
CA VAL A 97 1.72 -5.07 7.89
C VAL A 97 1.53 -5.87 9.18
N ALA A 98 0.48 -6.70 9.28
CA ALA A 98 0.19 -7.50 10.47
C ALA A 98 1.24 -8.59 10.77
N THR A 99 2.12 -8.88 9.81
CA THR A 99 3.22 -9.84 9.94
C THR A 99 4.53 -9.18 10.28
N LEU A 100 4.80 -8.02 9.67
CA LEU A 100 6.05 -7.30 9.81
C LEU A 100 6.05 -6.40 11.04
N TRP A 101 4.94 -5.75 11.39
CA TRP A 101 4.90 -4.89 12.56
C TRP A 101 4.86 -5.71 13.86
N GLN A 102 5.83 -5.48 14.74
CA GLN A 102 5.98 -6.22 16.00
C GLN A 102 5.50 -5.42 17.22
N GLY A 103 5.38 -4.10 17.10
CA GLY A 103 4.82 -3.25 18.13
C GLY A 103 3.31 -3.33 18.19
N ALA A 104 2.70 -2.45 18.99
CA ALA A 104 1.25 -2.28 19.01
C ALA A 104 0.74 -1.88 17.62
N LEU A 105 -0.38 -2.47 17.19
CA LEU A 105 -0.97 -2.26 15.88
C LEU A 105 -2.47 -2.00 16.03
N SER A 106 -2.91 -0.84 15.55
CA SER A 106 -4.31 -0.54 15.27
C SER A 106 -4.54 -0.53 13.77
N MET A 107 -5.64 -1.11 13.31
CA MET A 107 -5.97 -1.19 11.88
C MET A 107 -7.35 -0.62 11.58
N HIS A 108 -7.46 0.18 10.52
CA HIS A 108 -8.74 0.56 9.92
C HIS A 108 -8.72 0.22 8.42
N LEU A 109 -9.54 -0.75 8.02
CA LEU A 109 -9.51 -1.36 6.69
C LEU A 109 -10.82 -1.06 5.97
N CYS A 110 -10.76 -0.39 4.82
CA CYS A 110 -11.94 -0.07 4.00
C CYS A 110 -12.07 -1.05 2.84
N GLU A 111 -13.26 -1.65 2.68
CA GLU A 111 -13.57 -2.56 1.58
C GLU A 111 -15.05 -2.48 1.23
N ILE A 112 -15.38 -2.14 -0.01
CA ILE A 112 -16.76 -1.95 -0.46
C ILE A 112 -17.44 -3.27 -0.87
N ASP A 113 -16.64 -4.29 -1.20
CA ASP A 113 -17.11 -5.62 -1.55
C ASP A 113 -17.43 -6.42 -0.25
N PRO A 114 -18.71 -6.77 0.01
CA PRO A 114 -19.08 -7.44 1.25
C PRO A 114 -18.43 -8.83 1.43
N ALA A 115 -18.13 -9.53 0.33
CA ALA A 115 -17.49 -10.84 0.40
C ALA A 115 -16.03 -10.70 0.84
N LYS A 116 -15.29 -9.75 0.25
CA LYS A 116 -13.92 -9.46 0.68
C LYS A 116 -13.86 -8.92 2.11
N ALA A 117 -14.79 -8.04 2.49
CA ALA A 117 -14.86 -7.55 3.87
C ALA A 117 -15.09 -8.69 4.88
N THR A 118 -15.91 -9.68 4.53
CA THR A 118 -16.10 -10.90 5.34
C THR A 118 -14.79 -11.69 5.45
N ASP A 119 -14.04 -11.86 4.36
CA ASP A 119 -12.73 -12.51 4.38
C ASP A 119 -11.72 -11.77 5.28
N ILE A 120 -11.72 -10.43 5.25
CA ILE A 120 -10.89 -9.59 6.12
C ILE A 120 -11.26 -9.80 7.59
N HIS A 121 -12.56 -9.80 7.93
CA HIS A 121 -13.01 -10.05 9.30
C HIS A 121 -12.55 -11.42 9.80
N ALA A 122 -12.71 -12.47 8.99
CA ALA A 122 -12.26 -13.82 9.35
C ALA A 122 -10.74 -13.86 9.60
N PHE A 123 -9.96 -13.18 8.76
CA PHE A 123 -8.52 -13.06 8.94
C PHE A 123 -8.14 -12.31 10.23
N LEU A 124 -8.76 -11.17 10.50
CA LEU A 124 -8.50 -10.40 11.73
C LEU A 124 -8.90 -11.18 12.98
N ALA A 125 -9.98 -11.96 12.95
CA ALA A 125 -10.37 -12.83 14.06
C ALA A 125 -9.32 -13.91 14.35
N LEU A 126 -8.66 -14.46 13.32
CA LEU A 126 -7.54 -15.39 13.49
C LEU A 126 -6.31 -14.68 14.08
N LEU A 127 -6.07 -13.43 13.68
CA LEU A 127 -4.96 -12.64 14.18
C LEU A 127 -5.19 -12.03 15.57
N GLY A 128 -6.43 -11.80 15.99
CA GLY A 128 -6.78 -11.17 17.28
C GLY A 128 -6.34 -11.98 18.51
N LYS A 129 -5.76 -13.17 18.29
CA LYS A 129 -5.03 -13.94 19.29
C LYS A 129 -3.57 -13.47 19.49
N LYS A 130 -3.07 -12.57 18.64
CA LYS A 130 -1.75 -11.96 18.76
C LYS A 130 -1.82 -10.76 19.68
N GLU A 131 -0.90 -10.69 20.63
CA GLU A 131 -0.76 -9.57 21.57
C GLU A 131 -0.47 -8.23 20.89
N THR A 132 0.00 -8.24 19.64
CA THR A 132 0.37 -7.04 18.91
C THR A 132 -0.82 -6.25 18.35
N ILE A 133 -1.97 -6.90 18.08
CA ILE A 133 -3.14 -6.21 17.54
C ILE A 133 -3.98 -5.70 18.70
N GLN A 134 -3.96 -4.38 18.90
CA GLN A 134 -4.76 -3.76 19.95
C GLN A 134 -6.20 -3.55 19.50
N GLU A 135 -6.37 -3.03 18.28
CA GLU A 135 -7.69 -2.70 17.75
C GLU A 135 -7.73 -2.93 16.24
N SER A 136 -8.86 -3.41 15.73
CA SER A 136 -9.07 -3.50 14.28
C SER A 136 -10.52 -3.19 13.93
N GLU A 137 -10.71 -2.43 12.85
CA GLU A 137 -12.02 -2.08 12.31
C GLU A 137 -12.03 -2.34 10.80
N VAL A 138 -13.09 -2.97 10.33
CA VAL A 138 -13.35 -3.13 8.89
C VAL A 138 -14.59 -2.32 8.54
N SER A 139 -14.43 -1.38 7.63
CA SER A 139 -15.47 -0.48 7.18
C SER A 139 -15.97 -0.96 5.80
N GLN A 140 -17.22 -1.44 5.76
CA GLN A 140 -17.87 -1.94 4.55
C GLN A 140 -18.42 -0.81 3.67
N ARG A 141 -17.60 0.20 3.39
CA ARG A 141 -17.97 1.42 2.67
C ARG A 141 -16.74 2.09 2.08
N ASP A 142 -16.99 2.99 1.12
CA ASP A 142 -15.95 3.83 0.53
C ASP A 142 -15.31 4.68 1.64
N TRP A 143 -13.97 4.68 1.69
CA TRP A 143 -13.18 5.44 2.65
C TRP A 143 -13.51 6.94 2.65
N ARG A 144 -14.00 7.48 1.53
CA ARG A 144 -14.47 8.88 1.39
C ARG A 144 -15.59 9.24 2.36
N GLN A 145 -16.34 8.25 2.85
CA GLN A 145 -17.40 8.44 3.82
C GLN A 145 -16.87 8.66 5.24
N GLY A 146 -15.57 8.45 5.46
CA GLY A 146 -14.88 8.76 6.71
C GLY A 146 -13.81 7.75 7.04
N LEU A 147 -12.67 8.24 7.50
CA LEU A 147 -11.62 7.44 8.12
C LEU A 147 -11.69 7.55 9.63
N VAL A 148 -11.49 6.43 10.31
CA VAL A 148 -11.29 6.39 11.76
C VAL A 148 -9.82 6.63 12.06
N LEU A 149 -9.53 7.79 12.64
CA LEU A 149 -8.19 8.18 13.09
C LEU A 149 -8.09 7.91 14.59
N LYS A 150 -7.13 7.06 14.98
CA LYS A 150 -6.92 6.67 16.38
C LYS A 150 -5.57 7.16 16.87
N PRO A 151 -5.42 7.60 18.12
CA PRO A 151 -4.12 7.97 18.67
C PRO A 151 -3.12 6.82 18.51
N ALA A 152 -1.91 7.16 18.06
CA ALA A 152 -0.78 6.25 17.91
C ALA A 152 0.52 7.06 17.87
N ASP A 153 1.67 6.38 17.96
CA ASP A 153 2.99 7.00 17.80
C ASP A 153 3.26 7.39 16.34
N ILE A 154 2.74 6.59 15.41
CA ILE A 154 2.89 6.79 13.96
C ILE A 154 1.65 6.27 13.22
N CYS A 155 1.30 6.94 12.11
CA CYS A 155 0.25 6.49 11.21
C CYS A 155 0.79 6.18 9.81
N LEU A 156 0.43 5.02 9.27
CA LEU A 156 0.69 4.65 7.88
C LEU A 156 -0.65 4.49 7.16
N ILE A 157 -0.85 5.24 6.09
CA ILE A 157 -2.08 5.22 5.29
C ILE A 157 -1.73 4.74 3.88
N GLN A 158 -2.41 3.71 3.42
CA GLN A 158 -2.30 3.22 2.07
C GLN A 158 -3.51 3.61 1.24
N PHE A 159 -3.25 4.15 0.06
CA PHE A 159 -4.22 4.29 -1.02
C PHE A 159 -3.72 3.51 -2.22
N ASP A 160 -4.55 2.61 -2.74
CA ASP A 160 -4.29 1.83 -3.95
C ASP A 160 -5.49 1.86 -4.89
N PRO A 161 -5.89 3.06 -5.38
CA PRO A 161 -6.95 3.14 -6.38
C PRO A 161 -6.54 2.45 -7.68
N ASN A 162 -7.53 1.98 -8.44
CA ASN A 162 -7.30 1.45 -9.79
C ASN A 162 -6.59 2.49 -10.69
N ARG A 163 -6.91 3.77 -10.50
CA ARG A 163 -6.20 4.90 -11.10
C ARG A 163 -6.43 6.18 -10.29
N PHE A 164 -5.48 7.10 -10.39
CA PHE A 164 -5.64 8.50 -10.05
C PHE A 164 -5.94 9.23 -11.36
N GLU A 165 -6.93 10.12 -11.36
CA GLU A 165 -7.35 10.88 -12.53
C GLU A 165 -7.23 12.38 -12.21
N CYS A 166 -6.29 13.06 -12.86
CA CYS A 166 -6.06 14.50 -12.63
C CYS A 166 -7.11 15.38 -13.30
N ASN A 167 -7.97 14.83 -14.16
CA ASN A 167 -9.09 15.54 -14.74
C ASN A 167 -10.30 15.57 -13.80
N GLN A 168 -11.33 16.34 -14.16
CA GLN A 168 -12.53 16.50 -13.32
C GLN A 168 -13.27 15.17 -13.11
N GLN A 169 -13.87 15.04 -11.93
CA GLN A 169 -14.64 13.87 -11.54
C GLN A 169 -15.84 13.68 -12.48
N THR A 170 -15.87 12.57 -13.21
CA THR A 170 -16.99 12.19 -14.10
C THR A 170 -17.96 11.21 -13.43
N GLY A 171 -17.70 10.82 -12.18
CA GLY A 171 -18.54 9.94 -11.36
C GLY A 171 -17.82 9.47 -10.09
N ASN A 172 -18.51 8.75 -9.20
CA ASN A 172 -17.87 8.03 -8.10
C ASN A 172 -18.01 6.52 -8.31
N ASP A 173 -16.96 5.91 -8.85
CA ASP A 173 -16.88 4.45 -9.00
C ASP A 173 -16.26 3.76 -7.78
N GLY A 174 -15.88 4.52 -6.74
CA GLY A 174 -15.16 4.04 -5.55
C GLY A 174 -13.68 3.70 -5.78
N PHE A 175 -13.32 3.30 -7.00
CA PHE A 175 -11.99 2.78 -7.35
C PHE A 175 -11.05 3.82 -7.97
N THR A 176 -11.57 4.93 -8.49
CA THR A 176 -10.78 6.03 -9.04
C THR A 176 -10.59 7.10 -7.96
N MET A 177 -9.38 7.63 -7.85
CA MET A 177 -9.07 8.78 -6.98
C MET A 177 -8.92 10.06 -7.81
N TYR A 178 -9.38 11.19 -7.27
CA TYR A 178 -9.33 12.50 -7.93
C TYR A 178 -8.62 13.54 -7.04
N PRO A 179 -8.18 14.70 -7.59
CA PRO A 179 -7.55 15.76 -6.80
C PRO A 179 -8.36 16.22 -5.58
N ALA A 180 -9.70 16.23 -5.68
CA ALA A 180 -10.59 16.60 -4.58
C ALA A 180 -10.55 15.60 -3.41
N ASP A 181 -10.14 14.35 -3.66
CA ASP A 181 -9.94 13.36 -2.61
C ASP A 181 -8.72 13.69 -1.74
N LEU A 182 -7.69 14.34 -2.30
CA LEU A 182 -6.55 14.85 -1.53
C LEU A 182 -6.96 15.98 -0.58
N ASP A 183 -7.92 16.83 -0.98
CA ASP A 183 -8.49 17.86 -0.10
C ASP A 183 -9.22 17.22 1.11
N ARG A 184 -9.91 16.10 0.90
CA ARG A 184 -10.55 15.34 1.99
C ARG A 184 -9.52 14.73 2.94
N ILE A 185 -8.51 14.07 2.38
CA ILE A 185 -7.42 13.44 3.15
C ILE A 185 -6.71 14.48 4.02
N THR A 186 -6.29 15.60 3.42
CA THR A 186 -5.66 16.70 4.15
C THR A 186 -6.60 17.32 5.18
N GLY A 187 -7.89 17.47 4.86
CA GLY A 187 -8.91 17.94 5.79
C GLY A 187 -9.04 17.09 7.06
N TRP A 188 -9.02 15.76 6.93
CA TRP A 188 -9.01 14.85 8.08
C TRP A 188 -7.70 14.92 8.85
N LEU A 189 -6.57 14.86 8.14
CA LEU A 189 -5.25 14.79 8.76
C LEU A 189 -4.82 16.11 9.40
N ASN A 190 -5.35 17.26 8.98
CA ASN A 190 -5.07 18.55 9.63
C ASN A 190 -5.48 18.57 11.11
N ARG A 191 -6.42 17.71 11.52
CA ARG A 191 -6.85 17.58 12.92
C ARG A 191 -6.13 16.46 13.68
N TYR A 192 -5.22 15.78 13.02
CA TYR A 192 -4.55 14.60 13.54
C TYR A 192 -3.07 14.91 13.78
N ALA A 193 -2.68 14.98 15.06
CA ALA A 193 -1.36 15.41 15.49
C ALA A 193 -0.26 14.34 15.28
N THR A 194 -0.65 13.07 15.19
CA THR A 194 0.28 11.96 15.02
C THR A 194 1.06 12.09 13.70
N PRO A 195 2.39 11.90 13.72
CA PRO A 195 3.20 11.79 12.51
C PRO A 195 2.61 10.77 11.54
N CYS A 196 2.67 11.04 10.23
CA CYS A 196 2.01 10.17 9.26
C CYS A 196 2.81 10.01 7.97
N VAL A 197 2.73 8.80 7.41
CA VAL A 197 3.20 8.45 6.07
C VAL A 197 2.01 7.98 5.25
N ILE A 198 1.95 8.42 4.00
CA ILE A 198 0.96 8.03 3.01
C ILE A 198 1.69 7.36 1.86
N GLN A 199 1.29 6.13 1.54
CA GLN A 199 1.67 5.46 0.32
C GLN A 199 0.48 5.50 -0.64
N LEU A 200 0.59 6.30 -1.71
CA LEU A 200 -0.38 6.33 -2.79
C LEU A 200 0.18 5.57 -3.99
N SER A 201 -0.32 4.36 -4.23
CA SER A 201 0.02 3.54 -5.38
C SER A 201 -1.09 3.62 -6.43
N SER A 202 -0.75 3.92 -7.68
CA SER A 202 -1.76 4.09 -8.73
C SER A 202 -1.20 3.80 -10.10
N TYR A 203 -2.05 3.30 -10.99
CA TYR A 203 -1.76 3.28 -12.42
C TYR A 203 -1.88 4.69 -13.01
N SER A 204 -0.97 5.04 -13.92
CA SER A 204 -1.14 6.18 -14.82
C SER A 204 -2.15 5.78 -15.89
N ALA A 205 -3.20 6.59 -16.07
CA ALA A 205 -4.11 6.42 -17.20
C ALA A 205 -3.39 6.94 -18.46
N ASN A 206 -3.12 6.04 -19.42
CA ASN A 206 -2.47 6.27 -20.71
C ASN A 206 -2.57 7.74 -21.24
N ASN A 207 -1.42 8.32 -21.56
CA ASN A 207 -1.15 9.57 -22.30
C ASN A 207 -1.71 10.91 -21.78
N ASN A 208 -2.75 10.95 -20.94
CA ASN A 208 -3.26 12.22 -20.36
C ASN A 208 -3.00 12.38 -18.86
N ASN A 209 -2.45 11.36 -18.19
CA ASN A 209 -2.15 11.44 -16.77
C ASN A 209 -0.77 10.87 -16.42
N SER A 210 0.29 11.61 -16.76
CA SER A 210 1.66 11.19 -16.49
C SER A 210 1.97 11.13 -14.99
N VAL A 211 3.02 10.38 -14.63
CA VAL A 211 3.47 10.28 -13.24
C VAL A 211 3.83 11.66 -12.69
N GLU A 212 4.49 12.49 -13.50
CA GLU A 212 4.87 13.86 -13.16
C GLU A 212 3.62 14.72 -12.88
N ARG A 213 2.58 14.62 -13.71
CA ARG A 213 1.33 15.37 -13.51
C ARG A 213 0.62 14.96 -12.21
N ILE A 214 0.63 13.67 -11.89
CA ILE A 214 0.07 13.16 -10.63
C ILE A 214 0.91 13.68 -9.45
N GLU A 215 2.24 13.62 -9.56
CA GLU A 215 3.16 14.14 -8.56
C GLU A 215 2.94 15.64 -8.28
N ASP A 216 2.89 16.47 -9.33
CA ASP A 216 2.62 17.89 -9.24
C ASP A 216 1.28 18.18 -8.55
N THR A 217 0.26 17.40 -8.88
CA THR A 217 -1.07 17.50 -8.27
C THR A 217 -1.03 17.15 -6.78
N ILE A 218 -0.33 16.09 -6.41
CA ILE A 218 -0.13 15.68 -5.01
C ILE A 218 0.59 16.79 -4.25
N LEU A 219 1.71 17.30 -4.77
CA LEU A 219 2.49 18.37 -4.15
C LEU A 219 1.65 19.64 -3.96
N GLN A 220 0.95 20.07 -5.02
CA GLN A 220 0.07 21.24 -4.98
C GLN A 220 -0.99 21.14 -3.87
N LYS A 221 -1.57 19.95 -3.68
CA LYS A 221 -2.67 19.73 -2.73
C LYS A 221 -2.21 19.45 -1.31
N MET A 222 -1.10 18.74 -1.13
CA MET A 222 -0.69 18.22 0.17
C MET A 222 0.36 19.09 0.87
N THR A 223 1.22 19.79 0.11
CA THR A 223 2.23 20.68 0.71
C THR A 223 1.65 21.81 1.58
N PRO A 224 0.53 22.46 1.22
CA PRO A 224 -0.10 23.45 2.09
C PRO A 224 -0.54 22.89 3.45
N ALA A 225 -0.81 21.58 3.53
CA ALA A 225 -1.14 20.86 4.76
C ALA A 225 0.10 20.33 5.53
N GLY A 226 1.31 20.77 5.13
CA GLY A 226 2.58 20.43 5.76
C GLY A 226 3.18 19.11 5.31
N PHE A 227 2.61 18.46 4.29
CA PHE A 227 3.16 17.21 3.75
C PHE A 227 4.32 17.47 2.79
N LYS A 228 5.30 16.56 2.82
CA LYS A 228 6.44 16.53 1.89
C LYS A 228 6.40 15.23 1.10
N LEU A 229 6.75 15.29 -0.18
CA LEU A 229 7.01 14.08 -0.97
C LEU A 229 8.42 13.58 -0.65
N LEU A 230 8.51 12.31 -0.26
CA LEU A 230 9.76 11.63 0.07
C LEU A 230 10.37 10.95 -1.16
N SER A 231 9.55 10.22 -1.91
CA SER A 231 10.01 9.43 -3.06
C SER A 231 8.85 9.09 -3.99
N THR A 232 9.19 8.96 -5.28
CA THR A 232 8.31 8.41 -6.31
C THR A 232 8.99 7.20 -6.93
N VAL A 233 8.37 6.03 -6.80
CA VAL A 233 8.86 4.75 -7.32
C VAL A 233 7.95 4.30 -8.46
N THR A 234 8.51 3.93 -9.61
CA THR A 234 7.74 3.59 -10.82
C THR A 234 7.95 2.15 -11.27
N ALA A 235 6.91 1.49 -11.75
CA ALA A 235 6.94 0.20 -12.43
C ALA A 235 6.45 0.37 -13.87
N ASP A 236 7.32 0.10 -14.85
CA ASP A 236 6.98 0.07 -16.28
C ASP A 236 6.38 1.36 -16.86
N GLY A 237 6.56 2.51 -16.20
CA GLY A 237 5.95 3.79 -16.60
C GLY A 237 4.42 3.86 -16.47
N ASN A 238 3.78 2.74 -16.11
CA ASN A 238 2.33 2.60 -16.04
C ASN A 238 1.80 2.58 -14.60
N MET A 239 2.65 2.34 -13.60
CA MET A 239 2.27 2.44 -12.20
C MET A 239 3.34 3.17 -11.41
N ALA A 240 2.92 3.99 -10.46
CA ALA A 240 3.80 4.69 -9.53
C ALA A 240 3.29 4.55 -8.10
N SER A 241 4.21 4.57 -7.14
CA SER A 241 3.94 4.73 -5.72
C SER A 241 4.59 6.02 -5.24
N PHE A 242 3.77 6.93 -4.74
CA PHE A 242 4.15 8.23 -4.18
C PHE A 242 4.17 8.11 -2.66
N ILE A 243 5.31 8.41 -2.05
CA ILE A 243 5.50 8.33 -0.60
C ILE A 243 5.52 9.74 -0.04
N ILE A 244 4.53 10.06 0.78
CA ILE A 244 4.26 11.40 1.26
C ILE A 244 4.25 11.34 2.79
N TYR A 245 4.85 12.32 3.48
CA TYR A 245 4.96 12.27 4.94
C TYR A 245 4.79 13.64 5.59
N ARG A 246 4.48 13.63 6.89
CA ARG A 246 4.35 14.84 7.72
C ARG A 246 4.62 14.51 9.19
N GLY A 247 5.17 15.46 9.93
CA GLY A 247 5.27 15.40 11.39
C GLY A 247 6.55 14.75 11.93
N PHE A 248 7.51 14.44 11.07
CA PHE A 248 8.86 13.96 11.44
C PHE A 248 9.81 14.18 10.25
N GLU A 249 11.11 14.04 10.47
CA GLU A 249 12.11 14.12 9.39
C GLU A 249 12.48 12.70 8.94
N CYS A 250 12.15 12.37 7.69
CA CYS A 250 12.36 11.01 7.19
C CYS A 250 13.69 10.89 6.45
N LYS A 251 14.58 10.00 6.92
CA LYS A 251 15.80 9.61 6.21
C LYS A 251 15.63 8.23 5.60
N ILE A 252 15.22 8.19 4.33
CA ILE A 252 15.09 6.93 3.59
C ILE A 252 16.19 6.80 2.52
N LYS A 253 16.58 5.56 2.24
CA LYS A 253 17.38 5.24 1.06
C LYS A 253 16.59 5.57 -0.21
N ASP A 254 17.28 5.83 -1.31
CA ASP A 254 16.64 6.05 -2.61
C ASP A 254 15.82 4.80 -3.04
N LEU A 255 14.53 4.80 -2.68
CA LEU A 255 13.62 3.68 -2.93
C LEU A 255 13.48 3.37 -4.41
N LYS A 256 13.55 4.38 -5.28
CA LYS A 256 13.47 4.20 -6.73
C LYS A 256 14.67 3.40 -7.23
N THR A 257 15.88 3.81 -6.87
CA THR A 257 17.09 3.10 -7.23
C THR A 257 17.12 1.70 -6.63
N CYS A 258 16.74 1.56 -5.35
CA CYS A 258 16.70 0.27 -4.68
C CYS A 258 15.70 -0.71 -5.33
N PHE A 259 14.48 -0.27 -5.64
CA PHE A 259 13.48 -1.11 -6.30
C PHE A 259 13.92 -1.54 -7.70
N ASN A 260 14.44 -0.60 -8.50
CA ASN A 260 14.91 -0.91 -9.86
C ASN A 260 16.06 -1.92 -9.87
N ASN A 261 17.01 -1.76 -8.94
CA ASN A 261 18.10 -2.72 -8.77
C ASN A 261 17.55 -4.08 -8.33
N TRP A 262 16.69 -4.10 -7.31
CA TRP A 262 16.05 -5.33 -6.82
C TRP A 262 15.34 -6.08 -7.95
N LEU A 263 14.51 -5.38 -8.74
CA LEU A 263 13.74 -5.99 -9.81
C LEU A 263 14.64 -6.51 -10.93
N LYS A 264 15.62 -5.70 -11.39
CA LYS A 264 16.56 -6.09 -12.46
C LYS A 264 17.20 -7.44 -12.17
N HIS A 265 17.59 -7.68 -10.93
CA HIS A 265 18.22 -8.94 -10.52
C HIS A 265 17.34 -10.19 -10.58
N HIS A 266 16.02 -10.03 -10.66
CA HIS A 266 15.09 -11.16 -10.78
C HIS A 266 14.61 -11.38 -12.21
N VAL A 267 14.63 -10.32 -13.03
CA VAL A 267 14.00 -10.35 -14.36
C VAL A 267 15.00 -10.51 -15.50
N THR A 268 16.29 -10.26 -15.27
CA THR A 268 17.40 -10.56 -16.19
C THR A 268 17.89 -11.98 -16.02
#